data_AF-A0A7V2VJA4-F1
#
_entry.id   AF-A0A7V2VJA4-F1
#
_cell.length_a   1.000
_cell.length_b   1.000
_cell.length_c   1.000
_cell.angle_alpha   90.00
_cell.angle_beta   90.00
_cell.angle_gamma   90.00
#
_symmetry.space_group_name_H-M   'P 1'
#
loop_
_entity.id
_entity.type
_entity.pdbx_description
1 polymer ?
#
loop_
_entity_poly.entity_id
_entity_poly.type
_entity_poly.pdbx_seq_one_letter_code
_entity_poly.pdbx_strand_id
1 'polypeptide(L)'
;MRVYPPQTVVTPLTVIRRERLLPVPGDVLAQEGSQVEPVDIVARAGLPSGFRIVNVSHRLGVSTSAVRKYLKVKPGDRVKKGQVIAATRGLIRRTVRAPIEGVVTGIGGGRVLIEAPPREIELRANLYGEVVQVIPERGVVLQAHGAWVQGAWGNGQEGNGILRVISKAPDAPLRAKDIDVSCRGMVLIGGSRFGVEVLERAIEVQVRGIICGGILAEAIPQAQEVPFPVIITDGIGATPMCAHAYQLLSAHDGREAMLDGRFRSHWGSIRPEIVIPLPAVPERETSFDPDTPLQVGDTVRLLRAPHRGVVGKVEAFPVWVRTQVGSRLPAARVRVEGNGETLIAPLINLEILR
;
A
#
# COMPACT_ATOMS: atom_id res chain seq x y z
N MET A 1 -26.98 22.70 -6.26
CA MET A 1 -25.90 22.04 -7.05
C MET A 1 -25.17 21.10 -6.11
N ARG A 2 -25.08 19.80 -6.42
CA ARG A 2 -24.24 18.86 -5.66
C ARG A 2 -22.85 18.88 -6.26
N VAL A 3 -21.83 18.99 -5.41
CA VAL A 3 -20.43 19.08 -5.80
C VAL A 3 -19.67 18.03 -5.03
N TYR A 4 -18.83 17.29 -5.73
CA TYR A 4 -18.03 16.21 -5.16
C TYR A 4 -16.55 16.48 -5.45
N PRO A 5 -15.92 17.43 -4.75
CA PRO A 5 -14.47 17.59 -4.82
C PRO A 5 -13.78 16.31 -4.33
N PRO A 6 -12.49 16.11 -4.67
CA PRO A 6 -11.68 15.09 -4.02
C PRO A 6 -11.81 15.16 -2.50
N GLN A 7 -11.75 14.00 -1.83
CA GLN A 7 -11.82 13.92 -0.38
C GLN A 7 -10.59 13.17 0.14
N THR A 8 -10.10 13.59 1.30
CA THR A 8 -9.08 12.89 2.08
C THR A 8 -9.59 12.75 3.51
N VAL A 9 -9.52 11.53 4.03
CA VAL A 9 -9.91 11.27 5.42
C VAL A 9 -8.76 11.61 6.36
N VAL A 10 -9.06 12.42 7.38
CA VAL A 10 -8.19 12.78 8.49
C VAL A 10 -9.07 12.88 9.75
N THR A 11 -9.58 11.74 10.21
CA THR A 11 -10.56 11.68 11.29
C THR A 11 -9.92 11.12 12.58
N PRO A 12 -10.10 11.77 13.75
CA PRO A 12 -9.50 11.33 15.01
C PRO A 12 -10.11 10.04 15.57
N LEU A 13 -11.38 9.76 15.25
CA LEU A 13 -12.05 8.52 15.65
C LEU A 13 -13.17 8.20 14.68
N THR A 14 -13.14 7.00 14.10
CA THR A 14 -14.19 6.49 13.21
C THR A 14 -14.22 4.96 13.23
N VAL A 15 -15.28 4.40 12.64
CA VAL A 15 -15.39 2.96 12.35
C VAL A 15 -14.74 2.71 11.00
N ILE A 16 -13.74 1.83 10.99
CA ILE A 16 -12.92 1.51 9.83
C ILE A 16 -13.27 0.10 9.38
N ARG A 17 -13.79 -0.05 8.16
CA ARG A 17 -14.10 -1.36 7.57
C ARG A 17 -13.16 -1.69 6.42
N ARG A 18 -12.46 -2.82 6.47
CA ARG A 18 -11.48 -3.21 5.44
C ARG A 18 -11.69 -4.63 4.97
N GLU A 19 -11.79 -4.76 3.65
CA GLU A 19 -11.74 -6.05 2.98
C GLU A 19 -10.29 -6.52 2.92
N ARG A 20 -10.03 -7.70 3.49
CA ARG A 20 -8.80 -8.46 3.29
C ARG A 20 -9.15 -9.58 2.32
N LEU A 21 -8.57 -9.53 1.12
CA LEU A 21 -8.88 -10.46 0.04
C LEU A 21 -7.62 -11.16 -0.47
N LEU A 22 -7.72 -12.47 -0.66
CA LEU A 22 -6.78 -13.26 -1.42
C LEU A 22 -6.86 -12.88 -2.90
N PRO A 23 -5.75 -12.93 -3.65
CA PRO A 23 -5.73 -12.72 -5.09
C PRO A 23 -6.44 -13.85 -5.86
N VAL A 24 -6.45 -15.06 -5.32
CA VAL A 24 -7.09 -16.26 -5.90
C VAL A 24 -7.99 -16.93 -4.85
N PRO A 25 -8.94 -17.79 -5.26
CA PRO A 25 -9.69 -18.60 -4.31
C PRO A 25 -8.79 -19.43 -3.38
N GLY A 26 -9.17 -19.56 -2.11
CA GLY A 26 -8.41 -20.28 -1.08
C GLY A 26 -9.23 -20.55 0.19
N ASP A 27 -8.55 -20.94 1.25
CA ASP A 27 -9.16 -21.26 2.54
C ASP A 27 -9.26 -20.00 3.40
N VAL A 28 -10.48 -19.63 3.83
CA VAL A 28 -10.67 -18.61 4.88
C VAL A 28 -10.59 -19.31 6.24
N LEU A 29 -9.68 -18.85 7.09
CA LEU A 29 -9.38 -19.47 8.38
C LEU A 29 -10.14 -18.80 9.54
N ALA A 30 -10.45 -17.51 9.40
CA ALA A 30 -11.17 -16.75 10.41
C ALA A 30 -12.69 -16.93 10.29
N GLN A 31 -13.40 -16.76 11.40
CA GLN A 31 -14.86 -16.86 11.49
C GLN A 31 -15.48 -15.51 11.81
N GLU A 32 -16.73 -15.28 11.40
CA GLU A 32 -17.47 -14.07 11.80
C GLU A 32 -17.55 -13.95 13.33
N GLY A 33 -17.37 -12.74 13.85
CA GLY A 33 -17.27 -12.42 15.28
C GLY A 33 -15.88 -12.64 15.90
N SER A 34 -14.91 -13.20 15.16
CA SER A 34 -13.55 -13.41 15.69
C SER A 34 -12.82 -12.08 15.89
N GLN A 35 -12.17 -11.93 17.04
CA GLN A 35 -11.19 -10.86 17.25
C GLN A 35 -9.86 -11.26 16.61
N VAL A 36 -9.22 -10.32 15.93
CA VAL A 36 -7.95 -10.53 15.21
C VAL A 36 -6.93 -9.45 15.56
N GLU A 37 -5.67 -9.86 15.59
CA GLU A 37 -4.50 -9.00 15.66
C GLU A 37 -3.86 -8.84 14.26
N PRO A 38 -3.06 -7.79 14.01
CA PRO A 38 -2.45 -7.55 12.69
C PRO A 38 -1.65 -8.73 12.12
N VAL A 39 -1.04 -9.53 12.99
CA VAL A 39 -0.19 -10.68 12.61
C VAL A 39 -0.99 -11.93 12.27
N ASP A 40 -2.27 -12.00 12.64
CA ASP A 40 -3.10 -13.20 12.46
C ASP A 40 -3.34 -13.47 10.98
N ILE A 41 -3.27 -14.76 10.62
CA ILE A 41 -3.56 -15.24 9.27
C ILE A 41 -5.06 -15.49 9.16
N VAL A 42 -5.75 -14.66 8.38
CA VAL A 42 -7.21 -14.75 8.21
C VAL A 42 -7.61 -15.63 7.03
N ALA A 43 -6.74 -15.80 6.04
CA ALA A 43 -6.96 -16.69 4.91
C ALA A 43 -5.63 -17.14 4.29
N ARG A 44 -5.65 -18.22 3.51
CA ARG A 44 -4.49 -18.71 2.76
C ARG A 44 -4.91 -19.25 1.40
N ALA A 45 -4.01 -19.20 0.42
CA ALA A 45 -4.24 -19.85 -0.87
C ALA A 45 -2.94 -20.41 -1.47
N GLY A 46 -3.08 -21.42 -2.33
CA GLY A 46 -1.99 -21.86 -3.19
C GLY A 46 -1.99 -21.06 -4.49
N LEU A 47 -0.98 -20.22 -4.71
CA LEU A 47 -0.79 -19.58 -6.01
C LEU A 47 -0.24 -20.59 -7.02
N PRO A 48 -0.85 -20.70 -8.21
CA PRO A 48 -0.26 -21.45 -9.30
C PRO A 48 1.13 -20.92 -9.61
N SER A 49 2.09 -21.82 -9.56
CA SER A 49 3.49 -21.58 -9.85
C SER A 49 3.76 -21.80 -11.34
N GLY A 50 4.77 -21.11 -11.88
CA GLY A 50 5.12 -21.24 -13.29
C GLY A 50 5.66 -22.63 -13.66
N PHE A 51 5.63 -22.94 -14.95
CA PHE A 51 6.23 -24.16 -15.49
C PHE A 51 7.46 -23.86 -16.38
N ARG A 52 8.26 -24.88 -16.65
CA ARG A 52 9.35 -24.83 -17.62
C ARG A 52 9.33 -26.07 -18.50
N ILE A 53 9.43 -25.84 -19.80
CA ILE A 53 9.58 -26.89 -20.81
C ILE A 53 11.07 -26.99 -21.16
N VAL A 54 11.65 -28.17 -20.95
CA VAL A 54 13.04 -28.46 -21.29
C VAL A 54 13.08 -29.28 -22.57
N ASN A 55 13.68 -28.74 -23.62
CA ASN A 55 13.93 -29.48 -24.86
C ASN A 55 15.14 -30.42 -24.68
N VAL A 56 14.87 -31.68 -24.36
CA VAL A 56 15.89 -32.69 -24.05
C VAL A 56 16.54 -33.22 -25.32
N SER A 57 15.78 -33.45 -26.40
CA SER A 57 16.33 -33.91 -27.68
C SER A 57 17.37 -32.95 -28.23
N HIS A 58 17.06 -31.65 -28.26
CA HIS A 58 17.96 -30.62 -28.74
C HIS A 58 19.22 -30.51 -27.87
N ARG A 59 19.07 -30.49 -26.54
CA ARG A 59 20.21 -30.36 -25.62
C ARG A 59 21.11 -31.59 -25.58
N LEU A 60 20.59 -32.79 -25.81
CA LEU A 60 21.40 -34.01 -25.94
C LEU A 60 21.94 -34.21 -27.36
N GLY A 61 21.31 -33.61 -28.37
CA GLY A 61 21.63 -33.85 -29.79
C GLY A 61 21.19 -35.23 -30.27
N VAL A 62 20.01 -35.69 -29.83
CA VAL A 62 19.44 -37.00 -30.19
C VAL A 62 18.06 -36.84 -30.82
N SER A 63 17.62 -37.83 -31.60
CA SER A 63 16.25 -37.83 -32.15
C SER A 63 15.20 -37.85 -31.03
N THR A 64 14.01 -37.30 -31.30
CA THR A 64 12.89 -37.28 -30.34
C THR A 64 12.50 -38.69 -29.88
N SER A 65 12.58 -39.69 -30.77
CA SER A 65 12.32 -41.10 -30.46
C SER A 65 13.36 -41.71 -29.51
N ALA A 66 14.61 -41.25 -29.55
CA ALA A 66 15.69 -41.76 -28.71
C ALA A 66 15.71 -41.17 -27.29
N VAL A 67 15.04 -40.02 -27.05
CA VAL A 67 15.06 -39.32 -25.75
C VAL A 67 14.62 -40.22 -24.59
N ARG A 68 13.60 -41.08 -24.80
CA ARG A 68 13.11 -42.01 -23.76
C ARG A 68 14.21 -42.91 -23.17
N LYS A 69 15.24 -43.25 -23.94
CA LYS A 69 16.35 -44.11 -23.49
C LYS A 69 17.34 -43.39 -22.56
N TYR A 70 17.34 -42.06 -22.58
CA TYR A 70 18.32 -41.20 -21.89
C TYR A 70 17.72 -40.43 -20.71
N LEU A 71 16.40 -40.44 -20.56
CA LEU A 71 15.72 -39.83 -19.43
C LEU A 71 16.07 -40.55 -18.13
N LYS A 72 16.22 -39.77 -17.08
CA LYS A 72 16.47 -40.21 -15.70
C LYS A 72 15.29 -39.94 -14.77
N VAL A 73 14.21 -39.39 -15.31
CA VAL A 73 12.99 -39.00 -14.61
C VAL A 73 11.77 -39.46 -15.41
N LYS A 74 10.65 -39.68 -14.71
CA LYS A 74 9.33 -40.00 -15.24
C LYS A 74 8.29 -38.99 -14.75
N PRO A 75 7.11 -38.90 -15.39
CA PRO A 75 6.00 -38.12 -14.84
C PRO A 75 5.70 -38.53 -13.39
N GLY A 76 5.48 -37.54 -12.52
CA GLY A 76 5.32 -37.70 -11.07
C GLY A 76 6.61 -37.52 -10.26
N ASP A 77 7.80 -37.57 -10.87
CA ASP A 77 9.06 -37.41 -10.13
C ASP A 77 9.29 -35.95 -9.71
N ARG A 78 9.74 -35.76 -8.46
CA ARG A 78 10.24 -34.47 -7.95
C ARG A 78 11.70 -34.25 -8.38
N VAL A 79 11.99 -33.06 -8.87
CA VAL A 79 13.34 -32.65 -9.30
C VAL A 79 13.76 -31.36 -8.62
N LYS A 80 15.03 -31.25 -8.20
CA LYS A 80 15.63 -30.00 -7.71
C LYS A 80 16.27 -29.23 -8.87
N LYS A 81 16.38 -27.90 -8.73
CA LYS A 81 17.13 -27.07 -9.68
C LYS A 81 18.57 -27.60 -9.82
N GLY A 82 19.02 -27.83 -11.05
CA GLY A 82 20.34 -28.38 -11.34
C GLY A 82 20.44 -29.92 -11.34
N GLN A 83 19.39 -30.63 -10.91
CA GLN A 83 19.35 -32.10 -10.96
C GLN A 83 19.39 -32.59 -12.41
N VAL A 84 20.17 -33.64 -12.67
CA VAL A 84 20.26 -34.25 -14.01
C VAL A 84 18.95 -35.00 -14.31
N ILE A 85 18.24 -34.55 -15.34
CA ILE A 85 16.97 -35.15 -15.79
C ILE A 85 17.16 -36.07 -17.01
N ALA A 86 18.26 -35.91 -17.75
CA ALA A 86 18.61 -36.79 -18.86
C ALA A 86 20.13 -36.80 -19.09
N ALA A 87 20.68 -37.93 -19.53
CA ALA A 87 22.09 -38.03 -19.89
C ALA A 87 22.37 -39.08 -20.96
N THR A 88 23.26 -38.79 -21.91
CA THR A 88 23.75 -39.78 -22.89
C THR A 88 24.69 -40.80 -22.23
N ARG A 89 24.86 -41.95 -22.89
CA ARG A 89 25.83 -43.00 -22.54
C ARG A 89 27.05 -42.89 -23.47
N GLY A 90 28.27 -43.11 -22.98
CA GLY A 90 29.52 -43.07 -23.77
C GLY A 90 30.63 -42.18 -23.18
N LEU A 91 31.79 -42.09 -23.85
CA LEU A 91 32.97 -41.33 -23.39
C LEU A 91 32.71 -39.81 -23.27
N ILE A 92 31.88 -39.23 -24.14
CA ILE A 92 31.46 -37.82 -24.06
C ILE A 92 30.03 -37.75 -23.52
N ARG A 93 29.89 -37.46 -22.24
CA ARG A 93 28.61 -37.42 -21.54
C ARG A 93 27.96 -36.04 -21.67
N ARG A 94 26.85 -35.96 -22.39
CA ARG A 94 25.98 -34.78 -22.40
C ARG A 94 24.91 -34.96 -21.32
N THR A 95 24.70 -33.93 -20.51
CA THR A 95 23.69 -33.95 -19.44
C THR A 95 22.73 -32.79 -19.59
N VAL A 96 21.45 -33.06 -19.39
CA VAL A 96 20.42 -32.04 -19.26
C VAL A 96 20.01 -31.94 -17.79
N ARG A 97 19.99 -30.72 -17.28
CA ARG A 97 19.63 -30.42 -15.89
C ARG A 97 18.29 -29.69 -15.82
N ALA A 98 17.57 -29.91 -14.73
CA ALA A 98 16.32 -29.21 -14.43
C ALA A 98 16.61 -27.70 -14.21
N PRO A 99 15.92 -26.79 -14.90
CA PRO A 99 16.11 -25.34 -14.75
C PRO A 99 15.45 -24.78 -13.49
N ILE A 100 14.46 -25.49 -12.95
CA ILE A 100 13.69 -25.16 -11.75
C ILE A 100 13.54 -26.39 -10.87
N GLU A 101 13.21 -26.16 -9.60
CA GLU A 101 12.67 -27.19 -8.73
C GLU A 101 11.18 -27.39 -9.02
N GLY A 102 10.70 -28.64 -9.00
CA GLY A 102 9.33 -28.94 -9.35
C GLY A 102 9.03 -30.43 -9.54
N VAL A 103 7.85 -30.72 -10.08
CA VAL A 103 7.39 -32.05 -10.45
C VAL A 103 7.40 -32.19 -11.96
N VAL A 104 7.87 -33.31 -12.48
CA VAL A 104 7.74 -33.64 -13.90
C VAL A 104 6.28 -34.01 -14.18
N THR A 105 5.54 -33.19 -14.91
CA THR A 105 4.11 -33.45 -15.20
C THR A 105 3.89 -34.05 -16.58
N GLY A 106 4.85 -33.89 -17.50
CA GLY A 106 4.72 -34.42 -18.85
C GLY A 106 6.05 -34.68 -19.55
N ILE A 107 6.06 -35.71 -20.39
CA ILE A 107 7.20 -36.05 -21.27
C ILE A 107 6.65 -36.40 -22.65
N GLY A 108 7.04 -35.64 -23.67
CA GLY A 108 6.54 -35.82 -25.04
C GLY A 108 7.32 -35.02 -26.07
N GLY A 109 7.41 -35.51 -27.31
CA GLY A 109 8.08 -34.79 -28.41
C GLY A 109 9.56 -34.46 -28.16
N GLY A 110 10.25 -35.24 -27.33
CA GLY A 110 11.63 -34.97 -26.89
C GLY A 110 11.76 -33.84 -25.84
N ARG A 111 10.65 -33.42 -25.23
CA ARG A 111 10.59 -32.36 -24.21
C ARG A 111 10.12 -32.93 -22.87
N VAL A 112 10.52 -32.27 -21.78
CA VAL A 112 10.11 -32.55 -20.41
C VAL A 112 9.47 -31.28 -19.84
N LEU A 113 8.24 -31.40 -19.34
CA LEU A 113 7.52 -30.34 -18.63
C LEU A 113 7.77 -30.50 -17.13
N ILE A 114 8.24 -29.43 -16.49
CA ILE A 114 8.45 -29.36 -15.04
C ILE A 114 7.59 -28.22 -14.53
N GLU A 115 6.70 -28.51 -13.59
CA GLU A 115 5.87 -27.53 -12.89
C GLU A 115 6.46 -27.28 -11.50
N ALA A 116 6.71 -26.01 -11.17
CA ALA A 116 7.12 -25.66 -9.81
C ALA A 116 6.01 -26.00 -8.80
N PRO A 117 6.31 -26.26 -7.52
CA PRO A 117 5.26 -26.42 -6.51
C PRO A 117 4.48 -25.11 -6.32
N PRO A 118 3.16 -25.17 -6.03
CA PRO A 118 2.37 -23.97 -5.72
C PRO A 118 3.02 -23.18 -4.59
N ARG A 119 2.99 -21.86 -4.71
CA ARG A 119 3.46 -20.98 -3.64
C ARG A 119 2.30 -20.67 -2.71
N GLU A 120 2.41 -21.04 -1.44
CA GLU A 120 1.42 -20.61 -0.46
C GLU A 120 1.53 -19.09 -0.24
N ILE A 121 0.37 -18.47 -0.17
CA ILE A 121 0.20 -17.10 0.27
C ILE A 121 -0.66 -17.09 1.52
N GLU A 122 -0.21 -16.32 2.49
CA GLU A 122 -0.94 -16.05 3.72
C GLU A 122 -1.46 -14.62 3.66
N LEU A 123 -2.75 -14.47 3.87
CA LEU A 123 -3.40 -13.19 4.02
C LEU A 123 -3.47 -12.87 5.51
N ARG A 124 -2.70 -11.88 5.93
CA ARG A 124 -2.76 -11.35 7.30
C ARG A 124 -3.89 -10.34 7.47
N ALA A 125 -4.41 -10.24 8.69
CA ALA A 125 -5.40 -9.23 9.06
C ALA A 125 -4.86 -7.80 8.83
N ASN A 126 -3.61 -7.55 9.23
CA ASN A 126 -2.93 -6.24 9.19
C ASN A 126 -3.69 -5.10 9.91
N LEU A 127 -4.65 -5.45 10.77
CA LEU A 127 -5.49 -4.52 11.49
C LEU A 127 -6.00 -5.20 12.76
N TYR A 128 -6.02 -4.48 13.88
CA TYR A 128 -6.74 -4.92 15.08
C TYR A 128 -8.23 -4.75 14.87
N GLY A 129 -9.03 -5.75 15.22
CA GLY A 129 -10.48 -5.59 15.19
C GLY A 129 -11.24 -6.90 15.15
N GLU A 130 -12.45 -6.83 14.63
CA GLU A 130 -13.38 -7.96 14.55
C GLU A 130 -13.67 -8.32 13.10
N VAL A 131 -13.80 -9.62 12.83
CA VAL A 131 -14.32 -10.12 11.56
C VAL A 131 -15.83 -9.92 11.52
N VAL A 132 -16.30 -8.90 10.81
CA VAL A 132 -17.74 -8.61 10.70
C VAL A 132 -18.43 -9.34 9.55
N GLN A 133 -17.64 -9.88 8.62
CA GLN A 133 -18.16 -10.66 7.50
C GLN A 133 -17.08 -11.60 6.95
N VAL A 134 -17.45 -12.83 6.63
CA VAL A 134 -16.61 -13.76 5.87
C VAL A 134 -17.00 -13.69 4.39
N ILE A 135 -16.01 -13.58 3.51
CA ILE A 135 -16.17 -13.60 2.06
C ILE A 135 -15.70 -14.99 1.58
N PRO A 136 -16.63 -15.90 1.21
CA PRO A 136 -16.29 -17.29 0.89
C PRO A 136 -15.15 -17.41 -0.12
N GLU A 137 -14.22 -18.32 0.17
CA GLU A 137 -13.03 -18.62 -0.63
C GLU A 137 -12.07 -17.44 -0.89
N ARG A 138 -12.34 -16.24 -0.36
CA ARG A 138 -11.62 -15.02 -0.73
C ARG A 138 -11.02 -14.30 0.45
N GLY A 139 -11.71 -14.22 1.59
CA GLY A 139 -11.17 -13.54 2.76
C GLY A 139 -12.24 -13.03 3.71
N VAL A 140 -12.02 -11.85 4.29
CA VAL A 140 -12.85 -11.32 5.38
C VAL A 140 -13.00 -9.80 5.28
N VAL A 141 -14.07 -9.27 5.87
CA VAL A 141 -14.21 -7.85 6.18
C VAL A 141 -13.91 -7.66 7.66
N LEU A 142 -12.90 -6.84 7.94
CA LEU A 142 -12.51 -6.46 9.30
C LEU A 142 -13.15 -5.13 9.66
N GLN A 143 -13.58 -4.99 10.91
CA GLN A 143 -14.02 -3.73 11.49
C GLN A 143 -13.11 -3.35 12.66
N ALA A 144 -12.62 -2.11 12.65
CA ALA A 144 -11.80 -1.53 13.70
C ALA A 144 -12.32 -0.15 14.10
N HIS A 145 -11.89 0.31 15.27
CA HIS A 145 -12.09 1.69 15.71
C HIS A 145 -10.74 2.36 15.84
N GLY A 146 -10.64 3.61 15.38
CA GLY A 146 -9.36 4.29 15.42
C GLY A 146 -9.35 5.65 14.75
N ALA A 147 -8.22 6.31 14.88
CA ALA A 147 -7.89 7.44 14.02
C ALA A 147 -7.53 6.91 12.62
N TRP A 148 -7.95 7.63 11.59
CA TRP A 148 -7.73 7.25 10.20
C TRP A 148 -7.21 8.44 9.39
N VAL A 149 -6.07 8.26 8.73
CA VAL A 149 -5.46 9.23 7.83
C VAL A 149 -5.21 8.60 6.47
N GLN A 150 -5.68 9.23 5.40
CA GLN A 150 -5.39 8.82 4.03
C GLN A 150 -4.19 9.57 3.44
N GLY A 151 -3.36 8.82 2.73
CA GLY A 151 -2.24 9.32 1.94
C GLY A 151 -2.63 9.69 0.51
N ALA A 152 -1.84 10.58 -0.08
CA ALA A 152 -1.88 10.91 -1.51
C ALA A 152 -1.07 9.93 -2.37
N TRP A 153 -0.03 9.32 -1.80
CA TRP A 153 0.82 8.33 -2.48
C TRP A 153 1.44 7.34 -1.49
N GLY A 154 1.74 6.14 -1.96
CA GLY A 154 2.39 5.10 -1.15
C GLY A 154 3.13 4.10 -2.02
N ASN A 155 4.06 3.37 -1.41
CA ASN A 155 4.96 2.47 -2.13
C ASN A 155 4.46 1.03 -2.32
N GLY A 156 3.23 0.73 -1.89
CA GLY A 156 2.63 -0.60 -2.03
C GLY A 156 2.93 -1.59 -0.89
N GLN A 157 3.80 -1.24 0.05
CA GLN A 157 4.12 -2.10 1.19
C GLN A 157 3.09 -1.93 2.31
N GLU A 158 2.86 -3.00 3.09
CA GLU A 158 2.06 -2.98 4.31
C GLU A 158 2.98 -3.16 5.53
N GLY A 159 2.59 -2.62 6.67
CA GLY A 159 3.34 -2.84 7.91
C GLY A 159 2.67 -2.21 9.13
N ASN A 160 3.28 -2.38 10.29
CA ASN A 160 2.84 -1.79 11.55
C ASN A 160 4.05 -1.33 12.37
N GLY A 161 3.85 -0.46 13.34
CA GLY A 161 4.88 -0.09 14.30
C GLY A 161 4.52 1.12 15.15
N ILE A 162 5.37 1.39 16.14
CA ILE A 162 5.19 2.52 17.06
C ILE A 162 5.53 3.82 16.34
N LEU A 163 4.59 4.76 16.34
CA LEU A 163 4.75 6.10 15.79
C LEU A 163 5.82 6.88 16.55
N ARG A 164 6.69 7.54 15.79
CA ARG A 164 7.71 8.45 16.31
C ARG A 164 7.76 9.73 15.51
N VAL A 165 7.40 10.85 16.12
CA VAL A 165 7.51 12.18 15.52
C VAL A 165 8.97 12.63 15.51
N ILE A 166 9.52 12.82 14.30
CA ILE A 166 10.91 13.25 14.11
C ILE A 166 10.97 14.74 13.77
N SER A 167 10.11 15.20 12.86
CA SER A 167 10.05 16.61 12.48
C SER A 167 9.29 17.42 13.52
N LYS A 168 9.80 18.61 13.88
CA LYS A 168 9.19 19.51 14.89
C LYS A 168 7.97 20.30 14.40
N ALA A 169 7.73 20.32 13.10
CA ALA A 169 6.67 21.10 12.46
C ALA A 169 6.24 20.44 11.14
N PRO A 170 5.00 20.69 10.66
CA PRO A 170 4.47 20.12 9.41
C PRO A 170 5.26 20.54 8.15
N ASP A 171 5.93 21.69 8.18
CA ASP A 171 6.74 22.22 7.09
C ASP A 171 8.24 21.87 7.22
N ALA A 172 8.66 21.30 8.34
CA ALA A 172 10.06 20.93 8.58
C ALA A 172 10.47 19.71 7.73
N PRO A 173 11.64 19.72 7.06
CA PRO A 173 12.13 18.55 6.34
C PRO A 173 12.51 17.42 7.31
N LEU A 174 12.30 16.18 6.89
CA LEU A 174 12.87 14.99 7.53
C LEU A 174 14.27 14.77 6.95
N ARG A 175 15.29 14.67 7.81
CA ARG A 175 16.69 14.54 7.39
C ARG A 175 17.30 13.26 7.95
N ALA A 176 18.25 12.68 7.22
CA ALA A 176 18.92 11.44 7.64
C ALA A 176 19.58 11.56 9.03
N LYS A 177 20.16 12.73 9.34
CA LYS A 177 20.79 12.98 10.65
C LYS A 177 19.82 12.94 11.84
N ASP A 178 18.52 13.10 11.59
CA ASP A 178 17.49 13.07 12.63
C ASP A 178 17.03 11.62 12.90
N ILE A 179 17.58 10.63 12.16
CA ILE A 179 17.31 9.19 12.32
C ILE A 179 18.52 8.53 12.99
N ASP A 180 18.38 8.28 14.29
CA ASP A 180 19.37 7.62 15.13
C ASP A 180 18.92 6.20 15.55
N VAL A 181 19.72 5.54 16.38
CA VAL A 181 19.45 4.16 16.84
C VAL A 181 18.14 4.06 17.63
N SER A 182 17.65 5.15 18.23
CA SER A 182 16.37 5.14 18.96
C SER A 182 15.17 4.94 18.04
N CYS A 183 15.32 5.21 16.73
CA CYS A 183 14.29 5.05 15.71
C CYS A 183 14.10 3.58 15.26
N ARG A 184 14.94 2.65 15.74
CA ARG A 184 14.88 1.23 15.34
C ARG A 184 13.51 0.64 15.65
N GLY A 185 12.90 -0.01 14.66
CA GLY A 185 11.59 -0.64 14.79
C GLY A 185 10.39 0.34 14.86
N MET A 186 10.62 1.64 14.68
CA MET A 186 9.58 2.67 14.74
C MET A 186 9.06 3.05 13.34
N VAL A 187 7.90 3.68 13.32
CA VAL A 187 7.32 4.35 12.14
C VAL A 187 7.58 5.85 12.29
N LEU A 188 8.37 6.41 11.39
CA LEU A 188 8.81 7.80 11.49
C LEU A 188 7.79 8.76 10.88
N ILE A 189 7.44 9.81 11.61
CA ILE A 189 6.59 10.90 11.11
C ILE A 189 7.49 12.11 10.81
N GLY A 190 7.58 12.43 9.51
CA GLY A 190 8.23 13.62 8.98
C GLY A 190 7.24 14.72 8.64
N GLY A 191 7.75 15.95 8.48
CA GLY A 191 6.98 17.12 8.09
C GLY A 191 6.77 17.22 6.58
N SER A 192 7.64 17.96 5.87
CA SER A 192 7.37 18.38 4.49
C SER A 192 8.00 17.55 3.38
N ARG A 193 9.19 16.98 3.61
CA ARG A 193 9.89 16.21 2.57
C ARG A 193 11.04 15.40 3.12
N PHE A 194 11.44 14.41 2.34
CA PHE A 194 12.72 13.72 2.46
C PHE A 194 13.29 13.36 1.08
N GLY A 195 14.60 13.14 1.02
CA GLY A 195 15.34 12.62 -0.14
C GLY A 195 15.82 11.18 0.05
N VAL A 196 16.63 10.70 -0.90
CA VAL A 196 17.20 9.35 -0.94
C VAL A 196 17.96 9.00 0.35
N GLU A 197 18.71 9.95 0.89
CA GLU A 197 19.56 9.78 2.08
C GLU A 197 18.76 9.34 3.33
N VAL A 198 17.49 9.75 3.41
CA VAL A 198 16.60 9.36 4.51
C VAL A 198 16.21 7.89 4.40
N LEU A 199 15.97 7.39 3.18
CA LEU A 199 15.61 6.00 2.93
C LEU A 199 16.79 5.07 3.24
N GLU A 200 17.99 5.43 2.81
CA GLU A 200 19.21 4.68 3.12
C GLU A 200 19.41 4.56 4.63
N ARG A 201 19.33 5.70 5.32
CA ARG A 201 19.49 5.74 6.77
C ARG A 201 18.40 4.96 7.51
N ALA A 202 17.16 5.03 7.02
CA ALA A 202 16.02 4.29 7.55
C ALA A 202 16.22 2.77 7.42
N ILE A 203 16.80 2.29 6.32
CA ILE A 203 17.17 0.88 6.12
C ILE A 203 18.25 0.47 7.14
N GLU A 204 19.32 1.26 7.27
CA GLU A 204 20.43 0.97 8.20
C GLU A 204 19.95 0.82 9.65
N VAL A 205 19.06 1.71 10.09
CA VAL A 205 18.50 1.72 11.44
C VAL A 205 17.38 0.68 11.62
N GLN A 206 16.89 0.09 10.53
CA GLN A 206 15.79 -0.88 10.51
C GLN A 206 14.48 -0.30 11.06
N VAL A 207 14.06 0.85 10.50
CA VAL A 207 12.72 1.41 10.78
C VAL A 207 11.63 0.53 10.17
N ARG A 208 10.40 0.64 10.69
CA ARG A 208 9.23 -0.12 10.20
C ARG A 208 8.33 0.67 9.25
N GLY A 209 8.54 1.97 9.09
CA GLY A 209 7.83 2.77 8.09
C GLY A 209 8.17 4.25 8.13
N ILE A 210 7.75 4.99 7.11
CA ILE A 210 7.89 6.44 7.01
C ILE A 210 6.56 7.06 6.58
N ILE A 211 6.12 8.09 7.30
CA ILE A 211 4.98 8.95 6.95
C ILE A 211 5.54 10.37 6.76
N CYS A 212 5.20 11.04 5.66
CA CYS A 212 5.66 12.42 5.40
C CYS A 212 4.65 13.21 4.57
N GLY A 213 4.67 14.54 4.65
CA GLY A 213 3.88 15.41 3.77
C GLY A 213 4.24 15.25 2.30
N GLY A 214 5.54 15.22 2.02
CA GLY A 214 6.06 15.11 0.66
C GLY A 214 7.26 14.20 0.49
N ILE A 215 7.53 13.87 -0.76
CA ILE A 215 8.69 13.11 -1.21
C ILE A 215 9.32 13.80 -2.43
N LEU A 216 10.65 13.91 -2.44
CA LEU A 216 11.35 14.42 -3.63
C LEU A 216 11.24 13.41 -4.78
N ALA A 217 11.05 13.88 -6.01
CA ALA A 217 10.71 13.02 -7.15
C ALA A 217 11.79 11.96 -7.43
N GLU A 218 13.05 12.34 -7.25
CA GLU A 218 14.23 11.48 -7.37
C GLU A 218 14.27 10.33 -6.36
N ALA A 219 13.59 10.47 -5.21
CA ALA A 219 13.56 9.44 -4.17
C ALA A 219 12.48 8.38 -4.40
N ILE A 220 11.52 8.61 -5.32
CA ILE A 220 10.40 7.70 -5.58
C ILE A 220 10.86 6.30 -6.00
N PRO A 221 11.80 6.13 -6.96
CA PRO A 221 12.23 4.79 -7.36
C PRO A 221 12.80 3.99 -6.19
N GLN A 222 13.58 4.62 -5.32
CA GLN A 222 14.15 3.96 -4.15
C GLN A 222 13.10 3.69 -3.06
N ALA A 223 12.13 4.58 -2.89
CA ALA A 223 11.02 4.37 -1.97
C ALA A 223 10.12 3.19 -2.39
N GLN A 224 10.10 2.82 -3.68
CA GLN A 224 9.39 1.62 -4.16
C GLN A 224 10.12 0.31 -3.84
N GLU A 225 11.44 0.37 -3.66
CA GLU A 225 12.29 -0.81 -3.42
C GLU A 225 12.56 -1.06 -1.92
N VAL A 226 12.27 -0.10 -1.03
CA VAL A 226 12.50 -0.28 0.41
C VAL A 226 11.55 -1.34 1.02
N PRO A 227 11.99 -2.10 2.03
CA PRO A 227 11.23 -3.23 2.58
C PRO A 227 10.17 -2.83 3.62
N PHE A 228 9.79 -1.55 3.68
CA PHE A 228 8.83 -1.01 4.63
C PHE A 228 7.87 -0.02 3.98
N PRO A 229 6.66 0.18 4.53
CA PRO A 229 5.70 1.17 4.05
C PRO A 229 6.25 2.60 4.08
N VAL A 230 6.07 3.29 2.95
CA VAL A 230 6.29 4.74 2.81
C VAL A 230 4.96 5.36 2.37
N ILE A 231 4.42 6.27 3.19
CA ILE A 231 3.14 6.95 2.93
C ILE A 231 3.37 8.46 2.88
N ILE A 232 2.87 9.07 1.80
CA ILE A 232 2.98 10.50 1.54
C ILE A 232 1.59 11.13 1.59
N THR A 233 1.36 12.12 2.46
CA THR A 233 0.02 12.65 2.75
C THR A 233 -0.42 13.79 1.82
N ASP A 234 0.51 14.61 1.32
CA ASP A 234 0.19 15.86 0.61
C ASP A 234 0.76 15.91 -0.83
N GLY A 235 1.72 15.05 -1.14
CA GLY A 235 2.10 14.68 -2.52
C GLY A 235 3.58 14.83 -2.86
N ILE A 236 3.90 14.81 -4.15
CA ILE A 236 5.30 14.85 -4.62
C ILE A 236 5.85 16.28 -4.56
N GLY A 237 7.11 16.41 -4.13
CA GLY A 237 7.85 17.65 -3.99
C GLY A 237 8.02 18.10 -2.54
N ALA A 238 8.43 19.36 -2.35
CA ALA A 238 8.58 19.99 -1.05
C ALA A 238 7.23 20.44 -0.47
N THR A 239 6.35 19.47 -0.18
CA THR A 239 4.96 19.74 0.23
C THR A 239 4.80 19.52 1.74
N PRO A 240 4.54 20.56 2.56
CA PRO A 240 4.22 20.39 3.97
C PRO A 240 3.10 19.40 4.20
N MET A 241 3.19 18.62 5.27
CA MET A 241 2.06 17.82 5.73
C MET A 241 0.93 18.76 6.14
N CYS A 242 -0.33 18.45 5.81
CA CYS A 242 -1.43 19.29 6.26
C CYS A 242 -1.48 19.33 7.79
N ALA A 243 -1.81 20.50 8.34
CA ALA A 243 -1.75 20.72 9.79
C ALA A 243 -2.61 19.72 10.58
N HIS A 244 -3.79 19.37 10.04
CA HIS A 244 -4.69 18.39 10.67
C HIS A 244 -4.07 16.99 10.75
N ALA A 245 -3.49 16.48 9.66
CA ALA A 245 -2.86 15.15 9.66
C ALA A 245 -1.64 15.15 10.58
N TYR A 246 -0.81 16.20 10.52
CA TYR A 246 0.36 16.31 11.38
C TYR A 246 -0.03 16.35 12.87
N GLN A 247 -1.03 17.16 13.24
CA GLN A 247 -1.53 17.23 14.62
C GLN A 247 -2.10 15.90 15.09
N LEU A 248 -2.92 15.24 14.26
CA LEU A 248 -3.51 13.95 14.59
C LEU A 248 -2.44 12.87 14.80
N LEU A 249 -1.50 12.74 13.87
CA LEU A 249 -0.40 11.78 13.98
C LEU A 249 0.51 12.09 15.20
N SER A 250 0.78 13.38 15.44
CA SER A 250 1.62 13.81 16.57
C SER A 250 0.97 13.58 17.93
N ALA A 251 -0.36 13.74 18.02
CA ALA A 251 -1.12 13.44 19.23
C ALA A 251 -1.09 11.94 19.61
N HIS A 252 -0.66 11.08 18.67
CA HIS A 252 -0.52 9.65 18.84
C HIS A 252 0.94 9.18 18.79
N ASP A 253 1.92 10.06 19.02
CA ASP A 253 3.31 9.67 19.25
C ASP A 253 3.40 8.58 20.34
N GLY A 254 4.18 7.53 20.08
CA GLY A 254 4.31 6.38 20.98
C GLY A 254 3.18 5.35 20.90
N ARG A 255 2.14 5.56 20.07
CA ARG A 255 1.13 4.52 19.80
C ARG A 255 1.49 3.69 18.58
N GLU A 256 0.98 2.46 18.53
CA GLU A 256 1.11 1.63 17.35
C GLU A 256 0.15 2.10 16.24
N ALA A 257 0.65 2.11 15.01
CA ALA A 257 -0.14 2.37 13.81
C ALA A 257 0.03 1.25 12.78
N MET A 258 -1.04 1.02 12.02
CA MET A 258 -1.09 0.12 10.88
C MET A 258 -1.00 0.95 9.61
N LEU A 259 -0.14 0.51 8.70
CA LEU A 259 0.20 1.20 7.47
C LEU A 259 -0.17 0.31 6.30
N ASP A 260 -0.92 0.87 5.37
CA ASP A 260 -1.17 0.29 4.07
C ASP A 260 -0.69 1.26 3.00
N GLY A 261 0.46 0.95 2.40
CA GLY A 261 1.07 1.74 1.35
C GLY A 261 0.47 1.51 -0.03
N ARG A 262 -0.55 0.64 -0.18
CA ARG A 262 -1.15 0.33 -1.49
C ARG A 262 -1.73 1.58 -2.12
N PHE A 263 -1.27 1.86 -3.34
CA PHE A 263 -1.67 3.02 -4.09
C PHE A 263 -2.02 2.61 -5.53
N ARG A 264 -3.21 3.01 -5.98
CA ARG A 264 -3.63 2.85 -7.36
C ARG A 264 -4.41 4.08 -7.79
N SER A 265 -3.89 4.83 -8.76
CA SER A 265 -4.53 6.04 -9.27
C SER A 265 -5.49 5.80 -10.44
N HIS A 266 -5.42 4.64 -11.11
CA HIS A 266 -6.20 4.32 -12.31
C HIS A 266 -7.22 3.19 -12.01
N TRP A 267 -8.49 3.39 -12.39
CA TRP A 267 -9.60 2.41 -12.27
C TRP A 267 -9.80 1.84 -10.86
N GLY A 268 -10.72 2.42 -10.08
CA GLY A 268 -10.99 2.03 -8.69
C GLY A 268 -9.83 2.42 -7.77
N SER A 269 -9.75 3.72 -7.44
CA SER A 269 -8.60 4.30 -6.75
C SER A 269 -8.41 3.72 -5.35
N ILE A 270 -7.23 3.14 -5.09
CA ILE A 270 -6.82 2.74 -3.75
C ILE A 270 -5.89 3.83 -3.23
N ARG A 271 -6.24 4.40 -2.07
CA ARG A 271 -5.38 5.36 -1.38
C ARG A 271 -4.65 4.65 -0.23
N PRO A 272 -3.37 4.95 -0.04
CA PRO A 272 -2.66 4.50 1.14
C PRO A 272 -3.30 5.07 2.40
N GLU A 273 -3.11 4.39 3.51
CA GLU A 273 -3.75 4.76 4.76
C GLU A 273 -2.92 4.41 5.98
N ILE A 274 -3.18 5.19 7.03
CA ILE A 274 -2.62 5.04 8.35
C ILE A 274 -3.80 4.88 9.30
N VAL A 275 -3.81 3.79 10.06
CA VAL A 275 -4.83 3.51 11.06
C VAL A 275 -4.18 3.38 12.42
N ILE A 276 -4.67 4.14 13.40
CA ILE A 276 -4.20 4.07 14.78
C ILE A 276 -5.35 3.49 15.59
N PRO A 277 -5.26 2.24 16.04
CA PRO A 277 -6.33 1.62 16.82
C PRO A 277 -6.59 2.41 18.10
N LEU A 278 -7.85 2.72 18.35
CA LEU A 278 -8.33 3.36 19.57
C LEU A 278 -9.49 2.55 20.13
N PRO A 279 -9.69 2.56 21.46
CA PRO A 279 -10.84 1.91 22.07
C PRO A 279 -12.15 2.40 21.41
N ALA A 280 -13.07 1.48 21.17
CA ALA A 280 -14.40 1.80 20.67
C ALA A 280 -15.10 2.75 21.65
N VAL A 281 -15.65 3.86 21.14
CA VAL A 281 -16.52 4.75 21.93
C VAL A 281 -17.93 4.63 21.36
N PRO A 282 -18.90 4.08 22.11
CA PRO A 282 -20.26 3.81 21.62
C PRO A 282 -21.04 5.03 21.10
N GLU A 283 -20.63 6.25 21.45
CA GLU A 283 -21.46 7.44 21.28
C GLU A 283 -21.25 8.23 19.98
N ARG A 284 -20.27 7.85 19.13
CA ARG A 284 -20.06 8.52 17.83
C ARG A 284 -19.64 7.55 16.73
N GLU A 285 -20.59 6.78 16.23
CA GLU A 285 -20.45 6.09 14.95
C GLU A 285 -20.59 7.09 13.80
N THR A 286 -19.54 7.87 13.52
CA THR A 286 -19.45 8.58 12.24
C THR A 286 -18.76 7.65 11.26
N SER A 287 -19.54 6.98 10.41
CA SER A 287 -19.01 6.29 9.24
C SER A 287 -18.64 7.32 8.17
N PHE A 288 -17.51 7.11 7.52
CA PHE A 288 -17.12 7.88 6.35
C PHE A 288 -17.99 7.47 5.15
N ASP A 289 -18.82 8.38 4.66
CA ASP A 289 -19.56 8.21 3.40
C ASP A 289 -18.89 9.05 2.29
N PRO A 290 -18.18 8.41 1.33
CA PRO A 290 -17.52 9.12 0.23
C PRO A 290 -18.50 9.85 -0.69
N ASP A 291 -19.79 9.46 -0.69
CA ASP A 291 -20.84 10.07 -1.51
C ASP A 291 -21.50 11.27 -0.82
N THR A 292 -20.92 11.76 0.29
CA THR A 292 -21.36 13.00 0.94
C THR A 292 -20.89 14.21 0.11
N PRO A 293 -21.81 15.02 -0.46
CA PRO A 293 -21.42 16.21 -1.22
C PRO A 293 -20.79 17.29 -0.32
N LEU A 294 -20.11 18.25 -0.93
CA LEU A 294 -19.64 19.46 -0.23
C LEU A 294 -20.81 20.17 0.46
N GLN A 295 -20.59 20.66 1.68
CA GLN A 295 -21.54 21.42 2.50
C GLN A 295 -20.90 22.69 3.09
N VAL A 296 -21.74 23.66 3.46
CA VAL A 296 -21.27 24.85 4.18
C VAL A 296 -20.86 24.40 5.59
N GLY A 297 -19.68 24.84 6.03
CA GLY A 297 -19.06 24.40 7.26
C GLY A 297 -18.03 23.27 7.09
N ASP A 298 -18.01 22.58 5.94
CA ASP A 298 -16.99 21.56 5.66
C ASP A 298 -15.58 22.18 5.73
N THR A 299 -14.65 21.44 6.32
CA THR A 299 -13.22 21.76 6.29
C THR A 299 -12.63 21.33 4.95
N VAL A 300 -11.93 22.24 4.27
CA VAL A 300 -11.31 22.00 2.97
C VAL A 300 -9.85 22.43 2.94
N ARG A 301 -9.04 21.72 2.16
CA ARG A 301 -7.67 22.04 1.80
C ARG A 301 -7.61 22.60 0.38
N LEU A 302 -6.85 23.68 0.18
CA LEU A 302 -6.61 24.25 -1.14
C LEU A 302 -5.48 23.49 -1.86
N LEU A 303 -5.71 23.10 -3.11
CA LEU A 303 -4.82 22.21 -3.87
C LEU A 303 -3.83 22.94 -4.78
N ARG A 304 -4.00 24.25 -5.01
CA ARG A 304 -3.24 25.03 -6.00
C ARG A 304 -2.56 26.25 -5.39
N ALA A 305 -1.43 26.61 -5.98
CA ALA A 305 -0.75 27.87 -5.69
C ALA A 305 -1.69 29.07 -5.97
N PRO A 306 -1.53 30.19 -5.25
CA PRO A 306 -0.51 30.44 -4.22
C PRO A 306 -0.84 29.85 -2.84
N HIS A 307 -2.06 29.37 -2.62
CA HIS A 307 -2.55 28.94 -1.30
C HIS A 307 -2.52 27.41 -1.09
N ARG A 308 -1.63 26.68 -1.77
CA ARG A 308 -1.60 25.22 -1.68
C ARG A 308 -1.33 24.78 -0.24
N GLY A 309 -2.11 23.82 0.24
CA GLY A 309 -2.00 23.28 1.60
C GLY A 309 -2.72 24.10 2.68
N VAL A 310 -3.20 25.30 2.35
CA VAL A 310 -4.01 26.11 3.28
C VAL A 310 -5.32 25.39 3.58
N VAL A 311 -5.67 25.33 4.86
CA VAL A 311 -6.91 24.72 5.37
C VAL A 311 -7.87 25.82 5.83
N GLY A 312 -9.16 25.61 5.56
CA GLY A 312 -10.21 26.54 5.96
C GLY A 312 -11.59 25.90 5.93
N LYS A 313 -12.58 26.65 6.39
CA LYS A 313 -13.99 26.22 6.39
C LYS A 313 -14.77 26.88 5.26
N VAL A 314 -15.61 26.10 4.59
CA VAL A 314 -16.48 26.60 3.53
C VAL A 314 -17.56 27.51 4.11
N GLU A 315 -17.56 28.79 3.75
CA GLU A 315 -18.60 29.74 4.17
C GLU A 315 -19.79 29.77 3.20
N ALA A 316 -19.53 29.67 1.90
CA ALA A 316 -20.56 29.73 0.86
C ALA A 316 -20.09 29.13 -0.47
N PHE A 317 -20.97 28.41 -1.15
CA PHE A 317 -20.83 27.96 -2.54
C PHE A 317 -22.22 27.63 -3.13
N PRO A 318 -22.39 27.70 -4.47
CA PRO A 318 -21.44 28.20 -5.44
C PRO A 318 -21.36 29.73 -5.43
N VAL A 319 -20.13 30.25 -5.47
CA VAL A 319 -19.83 31.65 -5.85
C VAL A 319 -19.24 31.60 -7.25
N TRP A 320 -19.66 32.50 -8.13
CA TRP A 320 -19.13 32.52 -9.50
C TRP A 320 -17.98 33.52 -9.60
N VAL A 321 -16.79 33.03 -9.96
CA VAL A 321 -15.61 33.88 -10.17
C VAL A 321 -15.27 33.96 -11.64
N ARG A 322 -14.79 35.14 -12.05
CA ARG A 322 -14.21 35.35 -13.38
C ARG A 322 -12.70 35.10 -13.29
N THR A 323 -12.22 34.16 -14.08
CA THR A 323 -10.78 33.87 -14.22
C THR A 323 -10.07 35.01 -14.95
N GLN A 324 -8.73 35.04 -14.87
CA GLN A 324 -7.91 36.01 -15.60
C GLN A 324 -8.12 35.96 -17.12
N VAL A 325 -8.47 34.79 -17.67
CA VAL A 325 -8.81 34.58 -19.08
C VAL A 325 -10.30 34.82 -19.40
N GLY A 326 -11.06 35.38 -18.46
CA GLY A 326 -12.44 35.82 -18.69
C GLY A 326 -13.52 34.74 -18.52
N SER A 327 -13.16 33.46 -18.38
CA SER A 327 -14.09 32.36 -18.12
C SER A 327 -14.72 32.47 -16.73
N ARG A 328 -15.98 32.05 -16.58
CA ARG A 328 -16.68 31.97 -15.28
C ARG A 328 -16.60 30.53 -14.75
N LEU A 329 -16.10 30.36 -13.53
CA LEU A 329 -16.01 29.07 -12.86
C LEU A 329 -16.76 29.10 -11.52
N PRO A 330 -17.37 27.97 -11.11
CA PRO A 330 -17.93 27.85 -9.78
C PRO A 330 -16.80 27.71 -8.75
N ALA A 331 -16.92 28.44 -7.65
CA ALA A 331 -15.96 28.56 -6.58
C ALA A 331 -16.66 28.46 -5.21
N ALA A 332 -15.86 28.31 -4.15
CA ALA A 332 -16.29 28.49 -2.77
C ALA A 332 -15.57 29.67 -2.12
N ARG A 333 -16.26 30.33 -1.20
CA ARG A 333 -15.64 31.18 -0.18
C ARG A 333 -15.19 30.29 0.98
N VAL A 334 -13.92 30.38 1.32
CA VAL A 334 -13.27 29.57 2.35
C VAL A 334 -12.67 30.52 3.38
N ARG A 335 -13.10 30.42 4.63
CA ARG A 335 -12.48 31.11 5.76
C ARG A 335 -11.27 30.33 6.22
N VAL A 336 -10.08 30.90 6.03
CA VAL A 336 -8.81 30.30 6.40
C VAL A 336 -8.69 30.18 7.91
N GLU A 337 -8.20 29.03 8.38
CA GLU A 337 -7.92 28.83 9.79
C GLU A 337 -6.65 29.57 10.23
N GLY A 338 -6.64 30.05 11.47
CA GLY A 338 -5.51 30.79 12.05
C GLY A 338 -5.59 32.31 11.83
N ASN A 339 -5.78 32.79 10.61
CA ASN A 339 -5.84 34.24 10.33
C ASN A 339 -7.26 34.79 10.09
N GLY A 340 -8.25 33.92 9.85
CA GLY A 340 -9.65 34.32 9.61
C GLY A 340 -9.90 34.99 8.25
N GLU A 341 -8.90 35.03 7.36
CA GLU A 341 -9.01 35.60 6.03
C GLU A 341 -9.98 34.78 5.16
N THR A 342 -10.82 35.43 4.37
CA THR A 342 -11.68 34.75 3.40
C THR A 342 -10.99 34.69 2.04
N LEU A 343 -10.70 33.47 1.57
CA LEU A 343 -10.20 33.20 0.23
C LEU A 343 -11.34 32.72 -0.68
N ILE A 344 -11.20 32.97 -1.98
CA ILE A 344 -12.10 32.42 -3.00
C ILE A 344 -11.32 31.49 -3.90
N ALA A 345 -11.72 30.23 -3.96
CA ALA A 345 -11.05 29.21 -4.76
C ALA A 345 -12.06 28.44 -5.63
N PRO A 346 -11.72 28.17 -6.92
CA PRO A 346 -12.51 27.27 -7.76
C PRO A 346 -12.76 25.93 -7.07
N LEU A 347 -13.96 25.37 -7.23
CA LEU A 347 -14.34 24.11 -6.55
C LEU A 347 -13.41 22.95 -6.90
N ILE A 348 -12.87 22.95 -8.12
CA ILE A 348 -11.90 21.94 -8.60
C ILE A 348 -10.54 22.00 -7.89
N ASN A 349 -10.27 23.10 -7.18
CA ASN A 349 -9.02 23.32 -6.43
C ASN A 349 -9.23 23.08 -4.92
N LEU A 350 -10.35 22.50 -4.52
CA LEU A 350 -10.65 22.14 -3.14
C LEU A 350 -10.59 20.64 -2.97
N GLU A 351 -10.14 20.22 -1.79
CA GLU A 351 -10.28 18.87 -1.30
C GLU A 351 -10.93 18.90 0.07
N ILE A 352 -11.93 18.07 0.30
CA ILE A 352 -12.60 17.98 1.60
C ILE A 352 -11.73 17.18 2.56
N LEU A 353 -11.49 17.72 3.75
CA LEU A 353 -10.89 16.98 4.86
C LEU A 353 -12.05 16.47 5.74
N ARG A 354 -12.18 15.15 5.82
CA ARG A 354 -13.25 14.47 6.55
C ARG A 354 -12.75 13.88 7.85
#